data_AF-T1AL20-F1
#
_entry.id   AF-T1AL20-F1
#
_cell.length_a   1.000
_cell.length_b   1.000
_cell.length_c   1.000
_cell.angle_alpha   90.00
_cell.angle_beta   90.00
_cell.angle_gamma   90.00
#
_symmetry.space_group_name_H-M   'P 1'
#
loop_
_entity.id
_entity.type
_entity.pdbx_description
1 polymer ?
#
loop_
_entity_poly.entity_id
_entity_poly.type
_entity_poly.pdbx_seq_one_letter_code
_entity_poly.pdbx_strand_id
1 'polypeptide(L)' 'MDRKPLKDYLDAIEAAMRRGDATEHTHHPALKSLIEALAGTSVQAVNEPRRIACGAPT' A
#
# COMPACT_ATOMS: atom_id res chain seq x y z
N MET A 1 9.35 17.15 -7.68
CA MET A 1 8.68 15.98 -7.08
C MET A 1 7.40 15.77 -7.85
N ASP A 2 7.31 14.69 -8.62
CA ASP A 2 6.08 14.31 -9.31
C ASP A 2 5.01 13.95 -8.26
N ARG A 3 3.83 14.57 -8.34
CA ARG A 3 2.71 14.34 -7.40
C ARG A 3 1.75 13.26 -7.91
N LYS A 4 1.96 12.76 -9.12
CA LYS A 4 1.12 11.74 -9.74
C LYS A 4 0.91 10.50 -8.84
N PRO A 5 1.93 9.94 -8.16
CA PRO A 5 1.74 8.79 -7.28
C PRO A 5 0.76 9.04 -6.13
N LEU A 6 0.79 10.26 -5.57
CA LEU A 6 -0.12 10.65 -4.49
C LEU A 6 -1.56 10.79 -5.00
N LYS A 7 -1.74 11.34 -6.20
CA LYS A 7 -3.06 11.43 -6.83
C LYS A 7 -3.62 10.04 -7.10
N ASP A 8 -2.82 9.15 -7.71
CA ASP A 8 -3.22 7.77 -8.03
C ASP A 8 -3.60 7.00 -6.74
N TYR A 9 -2.88 7.24 -5.64
CA TYR A 9 -3.23 6.70 -4.32
C TYR A 9 -4.59 7.20 -3.83
N LEU A 10 -4.83 8.52 -3.83
CA LEU A 10 -6.08 9.10 -3.35
C LEU A 10 -7.29 8.63 -4.18
N ASP A 11 -7.13 8.54 -5.50
CA ASP A 11 -8.17 8.04 -6.41
C ASP A 11 -8.53 6.58 -6.07
N ALA A 12 -7.54 5.74 -5.76
CA ALA A 12 -7.77 4.35 -5.37
C ALA A 12 -8.49 4.22 -4.01
N ILE A 13 -8.13 5.07 -3.04
CA ILE A 13 -8.79 5.13 -1.73
C ILE A 13 -10.26 5.58 -1.89
N GLU A 14 -10.51 6.64 -2.66
CA GLU A 14 -11.87 7.12 -2.93
C GLU A 14 -12.72 6.04 -3.62
N ALA A 15 -12.17 5.34 -4.62
CA ALA A 15 -12.86 4.26 -5.29
C ALA A 15 -13.23 3.12 -4.33
N ALA A 16 -12.35 2.75 -3.40
CA ALA A 16 -12.65 1.74 -2.37
C ALA A 16 -13.74 2.21 -1.40
N MET A 17 -13.66 3.45 -0.94
CA MET A 17 -14.71 4.02 -0.07
C MET A 17 -16.07 4.08 -0.76
N ARG A 18 -16.12 4.45 -2.04
CA ARG A 18 -17.37 4.55 -2.82
C ARG A 18 -18.06 3.20 -3.06
N ARG A 19 -17.31 2.10 -3.08
CA ARG A 19 -17.88 0.75 -3.16
C ARG A 19 -18.51 0.28 -1.85
N GLY A 20 -18.21 0.94 -0.72
CA GLY A 20 -18.77 0.61 0.58
C GLY A 20 -18.18 -0.64 1.24
N ASP A 21 -17.13 -1.23 0.67
CA ASP A 21 -16.43 -2.42 1.16
C ASP A 21 -15.00 -2.11 1.64
N ALA A 22 -14.73 -0.85 1.98
CA ALA A 22 -13.43 -0.39 2.41
C ALA A 22 -12.99 -1.08 3.72
N THR A 23 -11.92 -1.86 3.63
CA THR A 23 -11.19 -2.48 4.74
C THR A 23 -9.69 -2.18 4.64
N GLU A 24 -8.93 -2.51 5.68
CA GLU A 24 -7.46 -2.45 5.64
C GLU A 24 -6.88 -3.16 4.41
N HIS A 25 -7.44 -4.35 4.08
CA HIS A 25 -7.01 -5.13 2.92
C HIS A 25 -7.31 -4.44 1.58
N THR A 26 -8.34 -3.61 1.49
CA THR A 26 -8.64 -2.83 0.28
C THR A 26 -7.75 -1.60 0.11
N HIS A 27 -7.17 -1.08 1.19
CA HIS A 27 -6.27 0.08 1.16
C HIS A 27 -4.80 -0.32 1.01
N HIS A 28 -4.43 -1.50 1.49
CA HIS A 28 -3.06 -2.00 1.45
C HIS A 28 -2.44 -2.02 0.03
N PRO A 29 -3.12 -2.49 -1.04
CA PRO A 29 -2.59 -2.43 -2.40
C PRO A 29 -2.29 -1.00 -2.88
N ALA A 30 -3.15 -0.03 -2.55
CA ALA A 30 -2.97 1.37 -2.93
C ALA A 30 -1.74 1.97 -2.21
N LEU A 31 -1.59 1.68 -0.92
CA LEU A 31 -0.44 2.14 -0.14
C LEU A 31 0.88 1.52 -0.64
N LYS A 32 0.87 0.24 -0.98
CA LYS A 32 2.02 -0.45 -1.58
C LYS A 32 2.47 0.27 -2.86
N SER A 33 1.55 0.54 -3.78
CA SER A 33 1.86 1.24 -5.03
C SER A 33 2.41 2.65 -4.80
N LEU A 34 1.90 3.38 -3.81
CA LEU A 34 2.44 4.69 -3.44
C LEU A 34 3.90 4.59 -2.99
N ILE A 35 4.21 3.67 -2.07
CA ILE A 35 5.56 3.51 -1.52
C ILE A 35 6.54 3.12 -2.62
N GLU A 36 6.19 2.14 -3.47
CA GLU A 36 7.05 1.69 -4.57
C GLU A 36 7.26 2.78 -5.61
N ALA A 37 6.25 3.60 -5.91
CA ALA A 37 6.38 4.73 -6.82
C ALA A 37 7.26 5.87 -6.27
N LEU A 38 7.22 6.09 -4.94
CA LEU A 38 8.05 7.11 -4.28
C LEU A 38 9.51 6.65 -4.11
N ALA A 39 9.72 5.37 -3.80
CA ALA A 39 11.03 4.79 -3.55
C ALA A 39 11.76 4.33 -4.83
N GLY A 40 11.01 4.14 -5.93
CA GLY A 40 11.54 3.66 -7.20
C GLY A 40 11.75 2.14 -7.24
N THR A 41 12.40 1.65 -8.30
CA THR A 41 12.52 0.20 -8.62
C THR A 41 13.39 -0.61 -7.65
N SER A 42 14.05 0.04 -6.68
CA SER A 42 14.92 -0.61 -5.71
C SER A 42 14.17 -1.10 -4.46
N VAL A 43 12.90 -0.73 -4.31
CA VAL A 43 12.10 -1.06 -3.12
C VAL A 43 10.87 -1.86 -3.52
N GLN A 44 10.63 -2.94 -2.78
CA GLN A 44 9.42 -3.73 -2.82
C GLN A 44 8.72 -3.60 -1.47
N ALA A 45 7.50 -3.07 -1.46
CA ALA A 45 6.70 -2.96 -0.24
C ALA A 45 5.94 -4.28 -0.01
N VAL A 46 6.02 -4.81 1.21
CA VAL A 46 5.41 -6.09 1.61
C VAL A 46 4.71 -5.93 2.96
N ASN A 47 3.55 -6.58 3.12
CA ASN A 47 2.84 -6.65 4.41
C ASN A 47 3.23 -7.87 5.24
N GLU A 48 3.86 -8.87 4.62
CA GLU A 48 4.27 -10.08 5.30
C GLU A 48 5.63 -9.82 5.96
N PRO A 49 5.69 -9.64 7.30
CA PRO A 49 6.97 -9.51 7.97
C PRO A 49 7.76 -10.79 7.76
N ARG A 50 9.05 -10.67 7.48
CA ARG A 50 9.94 -11.84 7.52
C ARG A 50 9.88 -12.44 8.92
N ARG A 51 9.77 -13.76 9.02
CA ARG A 51 9.95 -14.46 10.31
C ARG A 51 11.34 -14.13 10.86
N ILE A 52 11.36 -13.28 11.88
CA ILE A 52 12.54 -13.00 12.70
C ILE A 52 12.45 -13.84 13.99
N ALA A 53 13.60 -14.11 14.63
CA ALA A 53 13.69 -14.99 15.81
C ALA A 53 12.75 -14.57 16.97
N CYS A 54 12.36 -13.30 17.05
CA CYS A 54 11.43 -12.77 18.05
C CYS A 54 9.96 -12.88 17.64
N GLY A 55 9.55 -14.07 17.18
CA GLY A 55 8.16 -14.50 16.93
C GLY A 55 7.06 -13.43 16.99
N ALA A 56 6.53 -13.07 15.83
CA ALA A 56 5.18 -12.53 15.68
C ALA A 56 4.49 -13.25 14.50
N PRO A 57 3.15 -13.43 14.57
CA PRO A 57 2.45 -14.67 14.21
C PRO A 57 2.15 -14.81 12.72
N THR A 58 1.70 -16.03 12.38
CA THR A 58 1.29 -16.60 11.08
C THR A 58 1.01 -15.64 9.94
#